data_AF-A0AAD7KY01-F1
#
_entry.id   AF-A0AAD7KY01-F1
#
_cell.length_a   1.000
_cell.length_b   1.000
_cell.length_c   1.000
_cell.angle_alpha   90.00
_cell.angle_beta   90.00
_cell.angle_gamma   90.00
#
_symmetry.space_group_name_H-M   'P 1'
#
loop_
_entity.id
_entity.type
_entity.pdbx_description
1 polymer ?
#
loop_
_entity_poly.entity_id
_entity_poly.type
_entity_poly.pdbx_seq_one_letter_code
_entity_poly.pdbx_strand_id
1 'polypeptide(L)'
;MWDLIRQNPEARKQFDEAMERDSKVISLALCDCKSVFEGLGSIVEVGSGTGTVAKIISEAFPHLKYTMLDVPYVVANLTGSENLNYVGGDMFQAIPPTDAVLMKWILHDWNVDECIKIPKNCKEATSSKGEGGKVIIIDMMINKMAEEHELIAAKLYFDMNMMAACNGQERNEKQWEKLFMEAGYRNYKIAPIFGLEVPY
;
A
#
# COMPACT_ATOMS: atom_id res chain seq x y z
N MET A 1 -16.70 4.92 5.97
CA MET A 1 -16.49 5.42 4.60
C MET A 1 -16.73 4.37 3.51
N TRP A 2 -16.14 3.17 3.61
CA TRP A 2 -16.19 2.16 2.54
C TRP A 2 -17.60 1.74 2.10
N ASP A 3 -18.54 1.58 3.04
CA ASP A 3 -19.94 1.29 2.70
C ASP A 3 -20.61 2.43 1.91
N LEU A 4 -20.31 3.69 2.24
CA LEU A 4 -20.84 4.86 1.53
C LEU A 4 -20.30 4.91 0.10
N ILE A 5 -18.99 4.70 -0.06
CA ILE A 5 -18.35 4.62 -1.38
C ILE A 5 -18.95 3.49 -2.20
N ARG A 6 -19.14 2.31 -1.60
CA ARG A 6 -19.72 1.14 -2.27
C ARG A 6 -21.14 1.41 -2.78
N GLN A 7 -21.95 2.14 -2.02
CA GLN A 7 -23.36 2.42 -2.35
C GLN A 7 -23.53 3.60 -3.32
N ASN A 8 -22.50 4.43 -3.51
CA ASN A 8 -22.57 5.63 -4.34
C ASN A 8 -21.58 5.56 -5.52
N PRO A 9 -22.05 5.22 -6.74
CA PRO A 9 -21.19 5.09 -7.92
C PRO A 9 -20.39 6.35 -8.28
N GLU A 10 -20.95 7.54 -8.05
CA GLU A 10 -20.25 8.80 -8.36
C GLU A 10 -19.12 9.04 -7.35
N ALA A 11 -19.39 8.85 -6.06
CA ALA A 11 -18.36 8.93 -5.03
C ALA A 11 -17.26 7.88 -5.25
N ARG A 12 -17.63 6.67 -5.67
CA ARG A 12 -16.68 5.62 -6.05
C ARG A 12 -15.79 6.04 -7.21
N LYS A 13 -16.39 6.56 -8.27
CA LYS A 13 -15.65 7.03 -9.45
C LYS A 13 -14.65 8.13 -9.08
N GLN A 14 -15.09 9.13 -8.32
CA GLN A 14 -14.21 10.23 -7.89
C GLN A 14 -13.07 9.73 -7.00
N PHE A 15 -13.35 8.80 -6.08
CA PHE A 15 -12.34 8.16 -5.25
C PHE A 15 -11.32 7.39 -6.11
N ASP A 16 -11.79 6.52 -6.99
CA ASP A 16 -10.93 5.71 -7.87
C ASP A 16 -10.05 6.60 -8.78
N GLU A 17 -10.60 7.68 -9.34
CA GLU A 17 -9.84 8.64 -10.16
C GLU A 17 -8.74 9.36 -9.35
N ALA A 18 -9.03 9.72 -8.09
CA ALA A 18 -8.05 10.33 -7.20
C ALA A 18 -6.92 9.35 -6.86
N MET A 19 -7.27 8.10 -6.54
CA MET A 19 -6.30 7.03 -6.24
C MET A 19 -5.42 6.70 -7.46
N GLU A 20 -5.98 6.71 -8.67
CA GLU A 20 -5.22 6.48 -9.90
C GLU A 20 -4.19 7.59 -10.15
N ARG A 21 -4.59 8.86 -9.99
CA ARG A 21 -3.67 10.00 -10.17
C ARG A 21 -2.51 9.94 -9.20
N ASP A 22 -2.79 9.69 -7.93
CA ASP A 22 -1.73 9.54 -6.93
C ASP A 22 -0.83 8.34 -7.26
N SER A 23 -1.41 7.19 -7.60
CA SER A 23 -0.65 5.99 -7.94
C SER A 23 0.31 6.21 -9.11
N LYS A 24 -0.06 7.03 -10.10
CA LYS A 24 0.86 7.45 -11.18
C LYS A 24 2.04 8.26 -10.63
N VAL A 25 1.80 9.19 -9.71
CA VAL A 25 2.86 9.99 -9.09
C VAL A 25 3.80 9.09 -8.29
N ILE A 26 3.26 8.18 -7.45
CA ILE A 26 4.07 7.22 -6.67
C ILE A 26 4.87 6.29 -7.59
N SER A 27 4.27 5.83 -8.67
CA SER A 27 4.93 4.91 -9.58
C SER A 27 6.19 5.49 -10.23
N LEU A 28 6.20 6.80 -10.53
CA LEU A 28 7.38 7.49 -11.05
C LEU A 28 8.53 7.43 -10.06
N ALA A 29 8.25 7.57 -8.77
CA ALA A 29 9.26 7.49 -7.72
C ALA A 29 9.64 6.04 -7.37
N LEU A 30 8.74 5.06 -7.58
CA LEU A 30 9.06 3.64 -7.46
C LEU A 30 10.07 3.17 -8.53
N CYS A 31 10.16 3.84 -9.67
CA CYS A 31 11.20 3.57 -10.67
C CYS A 31 12.63 3.76 -10.12
N ASP A 32 12.83 4.63 -9.12
CA ASP A 32 14.12 4.81 -8.45
C ASP A 32 14.36 3.76 -7.35
N CYS A 33 13.31 3.05 -6.95
CA CYS A 33 13.33 2.02 -5.91
C CYS A 33 13.28 0.59 -6.48
N LYS A 34 13.69 0.36 -7.73
CA LYS A 34 13.64 -0.96 -8.40
C LYS A 34 14.28 -2.09 -7.59
N SER A 35 15.35 -1.81 -6.85
CA SER A 35 16.03 -2.77 -5.98
C SER A 35 15.13 -3.39 -4.91
N VAL A 36 14.03 -2.73 -4.55
CA VAL A 36 13.02 -3.28 -3.63
C VAL A 36 12.33 -4.51 -4.24
N PHE A 37 12.16 -4.55 -5.57
CA PHE A 37 11.48 -5.61 -6.30
C PHE A 37 12.40 -6.64 -6.93
N GLU A 38 13.71 -6.39 -6.94
CA GLU A 38 14.70 -7.32 -7.48
C GLU A 38 14.69 -8.68 -6.73
N GLY A 39 14.81 -9.75 -7.51
CA GLY A 39 14.85 -11.13 -7.00
C GLY A 39 13.49 -11.72 -6.61
N LEU A 40 12.40 -10.96 -6.70
CA LEU A 40 11.06 -11.46 -6.42
C LEU A 40 10.52 -12.28 -7.61
N GLY A 41 9.92 -13.44 -7.34
CA GLY A 41 9.16 -14.21 -8.33
C GLY A 41 7.66 -13.94 -8.29
N SER A 42 7.14 -13.47 -7.16
CA SER A 42 5.73 -13.16 -6.94
C SER A 42 5.52 -12.00 -5.97
N ILE A 43 4.49 -11.18 -6.24
CA ILE A 43 4.03 -10.10 -5.36
C ILE A 43 2.50 -10.10 -5.25
N VAL A 44 2.00 -9.81 -4.05
CA VAL A 44 0.58 -9.53 -3.82
C VAL A 44 0.44 -8.06 -3.40
N GLU A 45 -0.33 -7.28 -4.13
CA GLU A 45 -0.77 -5.96 -3.71
C GLU A 45 -2.09 -6.09 -2.96
N VAL A 46 -2.20 -5.50 -1.77
CA VAL A 46 -3.40 -5.54 -0.94
C VAL A 46 -4.10 -4.20 -1.03
N GLY A 47 -5.43 -4.21 -1.25
CA GLY A 47 -6.24 -3.00 -1.46
C GLY A 47 -5.85 -2.27 -2.76
N SER A 48 -5.61 -3.05 -3.81
CA SER A 48 -5.00 -2.59 -5.06
C SER A 48 -5.86 -1.60 -5.87
N GLY A 49 -7.15 -1.45 -5.52
CA GLY A 49 -8.07 -0.56 -6.22
C GLY A 49 -8.17 -0.88 -7.71
N THR A 50 -7.94 0.13 -8.57
CA THR A 50 -8.04 -0.01 -10.03
C THR A 50 -6.80 -0.64 -10.67
N GLY A 51 -5.74 -0.94 -9.90
CA GLY A 51 -4.56 -1.67 -10.39
C GLY A 51 -3.53 -0.83 -11.13
N THR A 52 -3.52 0.49 -10.93
CA THR A 52 -2.53 1.39 -11.55
C THR A 52 -1.09 0.99 -11.17
N VAL A 53 -0.83 0.71 -9.89
CA VAL A 53 0.48 0.28 -9.41
C VAL A 53 0.86 -1.08 -10.00
N ALA A 54 -0.05 -2.05 -9.95
CA ALA A 54 0.12 -3.35 -10.56
C ALA A 54 0.55 -3.28 -12.03
N LYS A 55 -0.14 -2.45 -12.84
CA LYS A 55 0.18 -2.26 -14.26
C LYS A 55 1.63 -1.83 -14.46
N ILE A 56 2.05 -0.81 -13.72
CA ILE A 56 3.37 -0.19 -13.87
C ILE A 56 4.48 -1.13 -13.39
N ILE A 57 4.28 -1.82 -12.27
CA ILE A 57 5.25 -2.81 -11.78
C ILE A 57 5.31 -4.01 -12.73
N SER A 58 4.18 -4.50 -13.25
CA SER A 58 4.16 -5.64 -14.17
C SER A 58 4.87 -5.34 -15.51
N GLU A 59 4.79 -4.09 -15.99
CA GLU A 59 5.51 -3.62 -17.17
C GLU A 59 7.02 -3.50 -16.90
N ALA A 60 7.41 -3.01 -15.72
CA ALA A 60 8.80 -2.87 -15.31
C ALA A 60 9.49 -4.21 -14.99
N PHE A 61 8.73 -5.19 -14.51
CA PHE A 61 9.21 -6.53 -14.14
C PHE A 61 8.36 -7.62 -14.80
N PRO A 62 8.51 -7.87 -16.11
CA PRO A 62 7.64 -8.79 -16.85
C PRO A 62 7.69 -10.25 -16.38
N HIS A 63 8.72 -10.64 -15.60
CA HIS A 63 8.88 -11.97 -15.02
C HIS A 63 8.15 -12.14 -13.69
N LEU A 64 7.71 -11.04 -13.07
CA LEU A 64 7.10 -11.03 -11.75
C LEU A 64 5.62 -11.43 -11.86
N LYS A 65 5.22 -12.47 -11.12
CA LYS A 65 3.81 -12.81 -10.98
C LYS A 65 3.14 -11.84 -10.02
N TYR A 66 2.31 -10.96 -10.56
CA TYR A 66 1.59 -9.94 -9.80
C TYR A 66 0.17 -10.43 -9.47
N THR A 67 -0.24 -10.27 -8.21
CA THR A 67 -1.60 -10.57 -7.77
C THR A 67 -2.18 -9.35 -7.06
N MET A 68 -3.33 -8.87 -7.53
CA MET A 68 -4.11 -7.84 -6.84
C MET A 68 -5.13 -8.51 -5.92
N LEU A 69 -5.04 -8.25 -4.62
CA LEU A 69 -6.01 -8.67 -3.62
C LEU A 69 -6.86 -7.46 -3.22
N ASP A 70 -8.16 -7.55 -3.47
CA ASP A 70 -9.13 -6.54 -3.02
C ASP A 70 -10.45 -7.22 -2.67
N VAL A 71 -11.40 -6.47 -2.12
CA VAL A 71 -12.72 -7.00 -1.81
C VAL A 71 -13.43 -7.45 -3.10
N PRO A 72 -14.25 -8.52 -3.05
CA PRO A 72 -14.75 -9.18 -4.27
C PRO A 72 -15.41 -8.27 -5.30
N TYR A 73 -16.15 -7.25 -4.85
CA TYR A 73 -16.86 -6.33 -5.75
C TYR A 73 -15.92 -5.39 -6.53
N VAL A 74 -14.70 -5.12 -6.04
CA VAL A 74 -13.71 -4.28 -6.73
C VAL A 74 -13.10 -5.03 -7.91
N VAL A 75 -12.80 -6.31 -7.71
CA VAL A 75 -12.12 -7.14 -8.73
C VAL A 75 -13.06 -7.92 -9.66
N ALA A 76 -14.37 -7.95 -9.37
CA ALA A 76 -15.34 -8.80 -10.07
C ALA A 76 -15.35 -8.67 -11.59
N ASN A 77 -15.04 -7.48 -12.13
CA ASN A 77 -15.07 -7.20 -13.57
C ASN A 77 -13.68 -7.05 -14.20
N LEU A 78 -12.62 -7.39 -13.46
CA LEU A 78 -11.25 -7.27 -13.94
C LEU A 78 -10.81 -8.59 -14.57
N THR A 79 -10.12 -8.50 -15.70
CA THR A 79 -9.57 -9.66 -16.42
C THR A 79 -8.07 -9.63 -16.34
N GLY A 80 -7.49 -10.74 -15.84
CA GLY A 80 -6.05 -10.94 -15.72
C GLY A 80 -5.30 -10.99 -17.05
N SER A 81 -3.98 -11.00 -16.94
CA SER A 81 -3.06 -11.37 -18.01
C SER A 81 -2.17 -12.53 -17.52
N GLU A 82 -1.24 -13.00 -18.34
CA GLU A 82 -0.36 -14.13 -17.99
C GLU A 82 0.36 -13.93 -16.64
N ASN A 83 0.78 -12.69 -16.34
CA ASN A 83 1.54 -12.34 -15.14
C ASN A 83 0.78 -11.41 -14.18
N LEU A 84 -0.50 -11.11 -14.44
CA LEU A 84 -1.33 -10.27 -13.57
C LEU A 84 -2.64 -10.99 -13.24
N ASN A 85 -2.83 -11.30 -11.97
CA ASN A 85 -4.02 -11.98 -11.46
C ASN A 85 -4.80 -11.09 -10.50
N TYR A 86 -6.10 -11.35 -10.39
CA TYR A 86 -6.99 -10.67 -9.47
C TYR A 86 -7.61 -11.70 -8.51
N VAL A 87 -7.61 -11.39 -7.22
CA VAL A 87 -8.17 -12.24 -6.17
C VAL A 87 -9.14 -11.41 -5.35
N GLY A 88 -10.40 -11.85 -5.31
CA GLY A 88 -11.41 -11.28 -4.42
C GLY A 88 -11.28 -11.92 -3.04
N GLY A 89 -11.06 -11.12 -2.00
CA GLY A 89 -10.86 -11.64 -0.66
C GLY A 89 -10.92 -10.59 0.43
N ASP A 90 -10.55 -11.00 1.64
CA ASP A 90 -10.50 -10.15 2.83
C ASP A 90 -9.10 -10.22 3.43
N MET A 91 -8.38 -9.09 3.38
CA MET A 91 -7.02 -8.96 3.92
C MET A 91 -6.95 -9.21 5.43
N PHE A 92 -8.06 -9.05 6.15
CA PHE A 92 -8.14 -9.38 7.58
C PHE A 92 -8.23 -10.87 7.85
N GLN A 93 -8.49 -11.70 6.83
CA GLN A 93 -8.57 -13.15 6.97
C GLN A 93 -7.32 -13.84 6.42
N ALA A 94 -6.99 -13.61 5.16
CA ALA A 94 -5.86 -14.28 4.52
C ALA A 94 -5.33 -13.50 3.33
N ILE A 95 -4.02 -13.58 3.12
CA ILE A 95 -3.33 -13.04 1.94
C ILE A 95 -2.65 -14.21 1.21
N PRO A 96 -2.77 -14.32 -0.13
CA PRO A 96 -2.15 -15.41 -0.88
C PRO A 96 -0.64 -15.54 -0.64
N PRO A 97 -0.09 -16.77 -0.57
CA PRO A 97 1.35 -17.02 -0.50
C PRO A 97 2.14 -16.30 -1.59
N THR A 98 3.19 -15.57 -1.22
CA THR A 98 3.94 -14.69 -2.13
C THR A 98 5.34 -14.38 -1.61
N ASP A 99 6.24 -13.89 -2.46
CA ASP A 99 7.58 -13.47 -2.01
C ASP A 99 7.55 -12.08 -1.39
N ALA A 100 6.62 -11.22 -1.85
CA ALA A 100 6.39 -9.91 -1.27
C ALA A 100 4.92 -9.53 -1.19
N VAL A 101 4.56 -8.74 -0.17
CA VAL A 101 3.28 -8.05 -0.09
C VAL A 101 3.50 -6.55 -0.22
N LEU A 102 2.71 -5.86 -1.05
CA LEU A 102 2.69 -4.41 -1.19
C LEU A 102 1.37 -3.85 -0.67
N MET A 103 1.46 -2.79 0.13
CA MET A 103 0.32 -2.02 0.61
C MET A 103 0.60 -0.56 0.32
N LYS A 104 -0.29 0.09 -0.40
CA LYS A 104 -0.26 1.54 -0.63
C LYS A 104 -1.53 2.14 -0.05
N TRP A 105 -1.40 3.10 0.85
CA TRP A 105 -2.56 3.81 1.42
C TRP A 105 -3.57 2.86 2.04
N ILE A 106 -3.06 1.89 2.80
CA ILE A 106 -3.90 0.90 3.46
C ILE A 106 -3.87 1.15 4.96
N LEU A 107 -2.69 1.15 5.59
CA LEU A 107 -2.62 1.14 7.04
C LEU A 107 -3.00 2.51 7.65
N HIS A 108 -2.97 3.59 6.89
CA HIS A 108 -3.48 4.87 7.37
C HIS A 108 -5.01 4.91 7.55
N ASP A 109 -5.75 3.99 6.94
CA ASP A 109 -7.21 3.92 7.04
C ASP A 109 -7.70 3.24 8.32
N TRP A 110 -6.83 2.49 9.00
CA TRP A 110 -7.27 1.55 10.03
C TRP A 110 -6.82 1.97 11.43
N ASN A 111 -7.56 1.48 12.41
CA ASN A 111 -7.21 1.65 13.81
C ASN A 111 -5.95 0.83 14.17
N VAL A 112 -5.44 1.01 15.39
CA VAL A 112 -4.18 0.37 15.83
C VAL A 112 -4.26 -1.16 15.78
N ASP A 113 -5.35 -1.77 16.24
CA ASP A 113 -5.48 -3.23 16.32
C ASP A 113 -5.51 -3.86 14.92
N GLU A 114 -6.24 -3.23 14.01
CA GLU A 114 -6.30 -3.62 12.59
C GLU A 114 -4.95 -3.45 11.91
N CYS A 115 -4.23 -2.37 12.21
CA CYS A 115 -2.89 -2.10 11.71
C CYS A 115 -1.81 -3.05 12.24
N ILE A 116 -2.08 -3.81 13.30
CA ILE A 116 -1.22 -4.90 13.76
C ILE A 116 -1.64 -6.21 13.07
N LYS A 117 -2.95 -6.41 12.89
CA LYS A 117 -3.50 -7.61 12.28
C LYS A 117 -3.13 -7.76 10.81
N ILE A 118 -3.26 -6.70 10.01
CA ILE A 118 -2.97 -6.75 8.57
C ILE A 118 -1.50 -7.15 8.32
N PRO A 119 -0.48 -6.50 8.93
CA PRO A 119 0.91 -6.89 8.70
C PRO A 119 1.25 -8.28 9.25
N LYS A 120 0.55 -8.80 10.27
CA LYS A 120 0.71 -10.20 10.69
C LYS A 120 0.30 -11.16 9.57
N ASN A 121 -0.85 -10.92 8.94
CA ASN A 121 -1.29 -11.71 7.79
C ASN A 121 -0.31 -11.59 6.61
N CYS A 122 0.25 -10.39 6.36
CA CYS A 122 1.28 -10.21 5.32
C CYS A 122 2.56 -11.00 5.63
N LYS A 123 2.95 -11.07 6.90
CA LYS A 123 4.10 -11.86 7.35
C LYS A 123 3.86 -13.35 7.15
N GLU A 124 2.66 -13.85 7.44
CA GLU A 124 2.31 -15.26 7.22
C GLU A 124 2.36 -15.62 5.73
N ALA A 125 1.79 -14.76 4.87
CA ALA A 125 1.80 -14.93 3.43
C ALA A 125 3.23 -15.01 2.86
N THR A 126 4.14 -14.18 3.38
CA THR A 126 5.55 -14.11 2.92
C THR A 126 6.45 -15.18 3.52
N SER A 127 6.16 -15.66 4.74
CA SER A 127 6.95 -16.71 5.40
C SER A 127 6.69 -18.10 4.82
N SER A 128 5.55 -18.31 4.17
CA SER A 128 5.17 -19.60 3.56
C SER A 128 6.09 -20.08 2.44
N LYS A 129 6.90 -19.17 1.86
CA LYS A 129 7.81 -19.42 0.74
C LYS A 129 9.29 -19.63 1.14
N GLY A 130 9.61 -19.50 2.43
CA GLY A 130 10.97 -19.64 2.97
C GLY A 130 11.49 -18.36 3.65
N GLU A 131 12.80 -18.28 3.87
CA GLU A 131 13.45 -17.09 4.42
C GLU A 131 13.57 -15.99 3.34
N GLY A 132 13.34 -14.73 3.73
CA GLY A 132 13.59 -13.57 2.85
C GLY A 132 12.36 -12.85 2.27
N GLY A 133 11.15 -13.27 2.65
CA GLY A 133 9.93 -12.55 2.27
C GLY A 133 9.88 -11.12 2.80
N LYS A 134 9.28 -10.19 2.04
CA LYS A 134 9.26 -8.75 2.37
C LYS A 134 7.86 -8.16 2.33
N VAL A 135 7.60 -7.16 3.18
CA VAL A 135 6.37 -6.37 3.15
C VAL A 135 6.74 -4.92 2.87
N ILE A 136 6.15 -4.36 1.82
CA ILE A 136 6.42 -3.03 1.28
C ILE A 136 5.21 -2.17 1.60
N ILE A 137 5.43 -1.09 2.34
CA ILE A 137 4.37 -0.18 2.78
C ILE A 137 4.68 1.19 2.20
N ILE A 138 3.71 1.73 1.47
CA ILE A 138 3.75 3.07 0.90
C ILE A 138 2.62 3.85 1.58
N ASP A 139 2.99 4.54 2.65
CA ASP A 139 2.09 5.39 3.41
C ASP A 139 2.77 6.71 3.74
N MET A 140 1.95 7.70 4.09
CA MET A 140 2.45 8.97 4.56
C MET A 140 3.05 8.81 5.96
N MET A 141 4.19 9.47 6.17
CA MET A 141 4.85 9.54 7.46
C MET A 141 5.04 10.99 7.87
N ILE A 142 4.68 11.33 9.10
CA ILE A 142 4.85 12.67 9.65
C ILE A 142 6.22 12.77 10.33
N ASN A 143 7.09 13.66 9.84
CA ASN A 143 8.37 13.95 10.48
C ASN A 143 8.52 15.44 10.81
N LYS A 144 8.03 15.82 12.00
CA LYS A 144 7.99 17.22 12.46
C LYS A 144 9.36 17.90 12.60
N MET A 145 10.45 17.13 12.63
CA MET A 145 11.81 17.66 12.88
C MET A 145 12.64 17.85 11.61
N ALA A 146 12.25 17.25 10.50
CA ALA A 146 13.02 17.25 9.26
C ALA A 146 12.28 17.88 8.07
N GLU A 147 11.05 18.36 8.28
CA GLU A 147 10.16 18.79 7.20
C GLU A 147 9.86 20.29 7.29
N GLU A 148 9.66 20.88 6.12
CA GLU A 148 9.19 22.25 6.00
C GLU A 148 7.78 22.41 6.58
N HIS A 149 7.49 23.60 7.10
CA HIS A 149 6.22 23.88 7.80
C HIS A 149 4.99 23.61 6.92
N GLU A 150 5.06 23.92 5.62
CA GLU A 150 3.95 23.71 4.68
C GLU A 150 3.68 22.22 4.44
N LEU A 151 4.73 21.41 4.28
CA LEU A 151 4.62 19.96 4.16
C LEU A 151 4.00 19.36 5.42
N ILE A 152 4.44 19.80 6.61
CA ILE A 152 3.86 19.35 7.88
C ILE A 152 2.36 19.70 7.96
N ALA A 153 1.97 20.91 7.56
CA ALA A 153 0.57 21.33 7.57
C ALA A 153 -0.30 20.47 6.63
N ALA A 154 0.20 20.17 5.42
CA ALA A 154 -0.50 19.28 4.49
C ALA A 154 -0.68 17.88 5.08
N LYS A 155 0.37 17.30 5.69
CA LYS A 155 0.29 15.97 6.31
C LYS A 155 -0.67 15.92 7.50
N LEU A 156 -0.71 16.97 8.32
CA LEU A 156 -1.67 17.06 9.43
C LEU A 156 -3.11 17.21 8.92
N TYR A 157 -3.32 17.90 7.79
CA TYR A 157 -4.62 17.93 7.15
C TYR A 157 -5.05 16.53 6.68
N PHE A 158 -4.14 15.74 6.09
CA PHE A 158 -4.41 14.34 5.75
C PHE A 158 -4.72 13.48 6.98
N ASP A 159 -3.98 13.64 8.08
CA ASP A 159 -4.24 12.96 9.35
C ASP A 159 -5.67 13.24 9.87
N MET A 160 -6.11 14.50 9.84
CA MET A 160 -7.47 14.85 10.19
C MET A 160 -8.51 14.20 9.26
N ASN A 161 -8.22 14.08 7.96
CA ASN A 161 -9.11 13.39 7.02
C ASN A 161 -9.22 11.89 7.34
N MET A 162 -8.10 11.22 7.63
CA MET A 162 -8.10 9.79 7.98
C MET A 162 -8.88 9.54 9.27
N MET A 163 -8.71 10.41 10.27
CA MET A 163 -9.48 10.36 11.51
C MET A 163 -10.99 10.53 11.24
N ALA A 164 -11.39 11.49 10.40
CA ALA A 164 -12.79 11.78 10.13
C ALA A 164 -13.48 10.73 9.24
N ALA A 165 -12.76 10.16 8.27
CA ALA A 165 -13.35 9.33 7.23
C ALA A 165 -13.21 7.82 7.49
N CYS A 166 -12.06 7.38 8.00
CA CYS A 166 -11.70 5.96 8.09
C CYS A 166 -11.54 5.45 9.53
N ASN A 167 -11.59 6.33 10.54
CA ASN A 167 -11.14 6.04 11.91
C ASN A 167 -9.65 5.59 11.94
N GLY A 168 -8.90 6.15 10.98
CA GLY A 168 -7.47 5.92 10.78
C GLY A 168 -6.64 7.10 11.28
N GLN A 169 -5.35 7.08 10.96
CA GLN A 169 -4.41 8.15 11.30
C GLN A 169 -3.14 8.03 10.44
N GLU A 170 -2.48 9.17 10.23
CA GLU A 170 -1.10 9.21 9.79
C GLU A 170 -0.16 8.99 10.97
N ARG A 171 1.03 8.45 10.70
CA ARG A 171 1.94 7.99 11.75
C ARG A 171 3.32 8.61 11.61
N ASN A 172 3.97 8.87 12.75
CA ASN A 172 5.40 9.14 12.78
C ASN A 172 6.22 7.84 12.85
N GLU A 173 7.54 7.96 12.68
CA GLU A 173 8.45 6.81 12.68
C GLU A 173 8.33 5.92 13.94
N LYS A 174 8.22 6.50 15.14
CA LYS A 174 8.11 5.72 16.39
C LYS A 174 6.82 4.91 16.45
N GLN A 175 5.72 5.47 15.92
CA GLN A 175 4.44 4.75 15.83
C GLN A 175 4.53 3.60 14.83
N TRP A 176 5.20 3.81 13.69
CA TRP A 176 5.48 2.75 12.71
C TRP A 176 6.36 1.64 13.28
N GLU A 177 7.47 1.99 13.93
CA GLU A 177 8.35 1.05 14.60
C GLU A 177 7.59 0.17 15.59
N LYS A 178 6.81 0.79 16.49
CA LYS A 178 5.99 0.06 17.46
C LYS A 178 5.04 -0.94 16.79
N LEU A 179 4.32 -0.49 15.76
CA LEU A 179 3.40 -1.31 14.99
C LEU A 179 4.10 -2.53 14.36
N PHE A 180 5.27 -2.32 13.74
CA PHE A 180 6.04 -3.42 13.14
C PHE A 180 6.52 -4.43 14.18
N MET A 181 7.00 -3.96 15.33
CA MET A 181 7.44 -4.83 16.42
C MET A 181 6.27 -5.65 16.99
N GLU A 182 5.10 -5.04 17.20
CA GLU A 182 3.89 -5.73 17.67
C GLU A 182 3.30 -6.71 16.63
N ALA A 183 3.51 -6.42 15.35
CA ALA A 183 3.22 -7.36 14.25
C ALA A 183 4.29 -8.48 14.11
N GLY A 184 5.36 -8.43 14.91
CA GLY A 184 6.39 -9.46 14.98
C GLY A 184 7.48 -9.34 13.91
N TYR A 185 7.64 -8.19 13.28
CA TYR A 185 8.79 -7.91 12.42
C TYR A 185 10.01 -7.62 13.30
N ARG A 186 11.20 -7.95 12.79
CA ARG A 186 12.47 -7.75 13.52
C ARG A 186 13.23 -6.53 13.04
N ASN A 187 13.10 -6.20 11.76
CA ASN A 187 13.82 -5.12 11.09
C ASN A 187 12.85 -4.40 10.14
N TYR A 188 13.09 -3.11 9.93
CA TYR A 188 12.44 -2.30 8.90
C TYR A 188 13.46 -1.29 8.35
N LYS A 189 13.19 -0.76 7.15
CA LYS A 189 13.96 0.32 6.53
C LYS A 189 12.99 1.34 5.98
N ILE A 190 13.26 2.62 6.24
CA ILE A 190 12.52 3.74 5.67
C ILE A 190 13.33 4.31 4.52
N ALA A 191 12.65 4.54 3.39
CA ALA A 191 13.19 5.26 2.25
C ALA A 191 12.21 6.39 1.91
N PRO A 192 12.64 7.66 1.91
CA PRO A 192 11.79 8.75 1.46
C PRO A 192 11.52 8.59 -0.05
N ILE A 193 10.25 8.70 -0.41
CA ILE A 193 9.79 8.73 -1.79
C ILE A 193 9.42 10.19 -2.06
N PHE A 194 9.88 10.78 -3.17
CA PHE A 194 9.69 12.20 -3.57
C PHE A 194 10.66 13.26 -3.01
N GLY A 195 11.97 13.00 -2.96
CA GLY A 195 12.98 14.06 -2.82
C GLY A 195 13.09 14.98 -4.05
N LEU A 196 11.99 15.61 -4.49
CA LEU A 196 11.95 16.44 -5.69
C LEU A 196 12.42 17.87 -5.40
N GLU A 197 13.65 18.17 -5.82
CA GLU A 197 14.03 19.53 -6.23
C GLU A 197 14.16 19.54 -7.76
N VAL A 198 13.42 20.41 -8.44
CA VAL A 198 13.55 20.63 -9.90
C VAL A 198 13.79 22.12 -10.16
N PRO A 199 15.06 22.52 -10.32
CA PRO A 199 15.40 23.62 -11.20
C PRO A 199 16.24 23.11 -12.38
N TYR A 200 15.90 23.62 -13.56
CA TYR A 200 16.61 23.42 -14.82
C TYR A 200 18.06 23.91 -14.79
#